data_AF-A0A2I0L3X5-F1
#
_entry.id   AF-A0A2I0L3X5-F1
#
_cell.length_a   1.000
_cell.length_b   1.000
_cell.length_c   1.000
_cell.angle_alpha   90.00
_cell.angle_beta   90.00
_cell.angle_gamma   90.00
#
_symmetry.space_group_name_H-M   'P 1'
#
loop_
_entity.id
_entity.type
_entity.pdbx_description
1 polymer ?
#
loop_
_entity_poly.entity_id
_entity_poly.type
_entity_poly.pdbx_seq_one_letter_code
_entity_poly.pdbx_strand_id
1 'polypeptide(L)'
;MFFSGDPSTRKRVALGGRSTKERDRQKLLEQTRLERERRSWQRKQTSAAIKIQKFYRGRKDMQATRGEIREQFYRTYGKRCEKADSHCFCPDSAFLRQLLFFFNANNVGDFSILVEVCRFLRQYMQEQGDLVSLFAGMDYSSKKALVDYRVKQLAYTCIQAVCKNRDKLRKQPSLLFSGSSQPMVLLLEAAALLIEPNLPWVCKTVGYLLQRNILADFREIILILQESTRTASCSEFLSSLERLLGLMIPHTGQMPCSCPSVDLQWSFSSQLLTVPFLWRLFPHLKEVFATQGYGQYYIHQMTFCMKNYAGVLPKDLSPELPGYACLLGNILETAGVALAQPNCSFEMAIDLAAVLTCLLEAVTPLKKSSQENKESSMLSDDDVMSDDDFMSMTLNKDLEQHILSVINSRFLLQLINALFGPLRVGGLNHEQSDRRRVAAVDAACAFLHVAVDTFPLDQILIVLAYGTELVTVLWKFIKWCHENDKWPVLSELSQYLGGEAPGWLLPLAVFCPVFKHMLMLTDNEEFYEQGKPLPLEDIRCLIVILRQ
;
A
#
# COMPACT_ATOMS: atom_id res chain seq x y z
N MET A 1 66.43 -32.08 24.00
CA MET A 1 67.09 -31.31 25.08
C MET A 1 67.53 -32.29 26.15
N PHE A 2 68.78 -32.19 26.55
CA PHE A 2 69.48 -33.09 27.48
C PHE A 2 68.94 -32.94 28.91
N PHE A 3 68.75 -34.06 29.61
CA PHE A 3 68.34 -34.12 31.01
C PHE A 3 69.59 -33.93 31.89
N SER A 4 69.88 -32.68 32.26
CA SER A 4 70.92 -32.34 33.23
C SER A 4 70.44 -32.74 34.63
N GLY A 5 70.85 -33.92 35.09
CA GLY A 5 70.53 -34.49 36.40
C GLY A 5 71.16 -33.72 37.57
N ASP A 6 70.75 -32.47 37.75
CA ASP A 6 71.17 -31.62 38.86
C ASP A 6 70.16 -31.77 40.02
N PRO A 7 70.50 -32.47 41.13
CA PRO A 7 69.58 -32.75 42.22
C PRO A 7 69.30 -31.52 43.12
N SER A 8 69.92 -30.38 42.82
CA SER A 8 69.82 -29.13 43.59
C SER A 8 68.48 -28.37 43.40
N THR A 9 67.65 -28.76 42.42
CA THR A 9 66.34 -28.12 42.14
C THR A 9 65.13 -28.93 42.61
N ARG A 10 65.30 -29.84 43.58
CA ARG A 10 64.15 -30.41 44.30
C ARG A 10 63.53 -29.33 45.19
N LYS A 11 62.50 -28.64 44.65
CA LYS A 11 61.54 -27.88 45.45
C LYS A 11 61.11 -28.76 46.62
N ARG A 12 61.47 -28.39 47.85
CA ARG A 12 60.92 -29.04 49.06
C ARG A 12 59.40 -28.92 48.98
N VAL A 13 58.72 -30.00 48.65
CA VAL A 13 57.28 -30.11 48.79
C VAL A 13 57.03 -30.10 50.28
N ALA A 14 56.58 -28.96 50.79
CA ALA A 14 56.13 -28.85 52.16
C ALA A 14 54.86 -29.71 52.30
N LEU A 15 55.01 -30.93 52.82
CA LEU A 15 53.90 -31.76 53.31
C LEU A 15 53.37 -31.25 54.68
N GLY A 16 53.69 -30.01 55.03
CA GLY A 16 53.14 -29.32 56.19
C GLY A 16 51.83 -28.66 55.82
N GLY A 17 50.72 -29.34 56.11
CA GLY A 17 49.38 -28.76 56.14
C GLY A 17 49.26 -27.67 57.21
N ARG A 18 49.85 -26.50 56.95
CA ARG A 18 49.56 -25.26 57.69
C ARG A 18 48.66 -24.40 56.83
N SER A 19 47.36 -24.63 56.99
CA SER A 19 46.30 -23.70 56.60
C SER A 19 46.50 -22.39 57.36
N THR A 20 47.28 -21.47 56.81
CA THR A 20 47.34 -20.10 57.30
C THR A 20 46.18 -19.32 56.68
N LYS A 21 45.13 -19.14 57.50
CA LYS A 21 43.88 -18.39 57.26
C LYS A 21 43.02 -18.99 56.15
N GLU A 22 41.93 -19.65 56.54
CA GLU A 22 40.76 -19.85 55.69
C GLU A 22 40.50 -18.55 54.91
N ARG A 23 40.76 -18.57 53.61
CA ARG A 23 40.24 -17.51 52.73
C ARG A 23 38.73 -17.58 52.92
N ASP A 24 38.18 -16.47 53.40
CA ASP A 24 36.77 -16.25 53.63
C ASP A 24 35.96 -16.93 52.50
N ARG A 25 35.25 -18.01 52.85
CA ARG A 25 34.64 -18.94 51.88
C ARG A 25 33.76 -18.19 50.87
N GLN A 26 33.12 -17.12 51.33
CA GLN A 26 32.34 -16.21 50.51
C GLN A 26 33.17 -15.51 49.42
N LYS A 27 34.34 -14.98 49.78
CA LYS A 27 35.25 -14.32 48.82
C LYS A 27 35.78 -15.28 47.76
N LEU A 28 36.03 -16.54 48.10
CA LEU A 28 36.48 -17.56 47.14
C LEU A 28 35.36 -17.97 46.17
N LEU A 29 34.12 -18.09 46.68
CA LEU A 29 32.95 -18.37 45.85
C LEU A 29 32.64 -17.22 44.90
N GLU A 30 32.75 -15.97 45.36
CA GLU A 30 32.54 -14.78 44.55
C GLU A 30 33.60 -14.65 43.44
N GLN A 31 34.88 -14.86 43.77
CA GLN A 31 35.95 -14.90 42.77
C GLN A 31 35.72 -15.99 41.71
N THR A 32 35.28 -17.18 42.13
CA THR A 32 34.96 -18.28 41.22
C THR A 32 33.76 -17.93 40.31
N ARG A 33 32.76 -17.24 40.85
CA ARG A 33 31.60 -16.76 40.08
C ARG A 33 32.02 -15.73 39.04
N LEU A 34 32.78 -14.70 39.42
CA LEU A 34 33.29 -13.67 38.51
C LEU A 34 34.18 -14.29 37.42
N GLU A 35 35.01 -15.28 37.76
CA GLU A 35 35.83 -15.97 36.76
C GLU A 35 34.98 -16.81 35.79
N ARG A 36 33.92 -17.47 36.27
CA ARG A 36 32.96 -18.19 35.39
C ARG A 36 32.21 -17.23 34.48
N GLU A 37 31.75 -16.09 35.00
CA GLU A 37 31.09 -15.04 34.22
C GLU A 37 32.05 -14.47 33.17
N ARG A 38 33.31 -14.22 33.52
CA ARG A 38 34.36 -13.80 32.57
C ARG A 38 34.59 -14.83 31.46
N ARG A 39 34.72 -16.11 31.80
CA ARG A 39 34.90 -17.20 30.81
C ARG A 39 33.65 -17.35 29.92
N SER A 40 32.46 -17.21 30.48
CA SER A 40 31.19 -17.23 29.73
C SER A 40 31.13 -16.06 28.75
N TRP A 41 31.49 -14.86 29.19
CA TRP A 41 31.53 -13.67 28.36
C TRP A 41 32.57 -13.79 27.24
N GLN A 42 33.78 -14.26 27.55
CA GLN A 42 34.81 -14.54 26.55
C GLN A 42 34.33 -15.56 25.50
N ARG A 43 33.66 -16.65 25.91
CA ARG A 43 33.07 -17.62 24.97
C ARG A 43 32.03 -16.98 24.05
N LYS A 44 31.15 -16.12 24.58
CA LYS A 44 30.17 -15.38 23.77
C LYS A 44 30.87 -14.48 22.75
N GLN A 45 31.91 -13.76 23.17
CA GLN A 45 32.71 -12.92 22.28
C GLN A 45 33.43 -13.73 21.20
N THR A 46 34.11 -14.81 21.56
CA THR A 46 34.81 -15.67 20.60
C THR A 46 33.82 -16.30 19.61
N SER A 47 32.66 -16.75 20.08
CA SER A 47 31.59 -17.25 19.20
C SER A 47 31.08 -16.18 18.24
N ALA A 48 30.85 -14.95 18.71
CA ALA A 48 30.45 -13.83 17.85
C ALA A 48 31.54 -13.48 16.82
N ALA A 49 32.80 -13.43 17.25
CA ALA A 49 33.94 -13.17 16.37
C ALA A 49 34.07 -14.23 15.26
N ILE A 50 33.93 -15.52 15.60
CA ILE A 50 33.95 -16.61 14.61
C ILE A 50 32.80 -16.46 13.61
N LYS A 51 31.60 -16.10 14.05
CA LYS A 51 30.45 -15.86 13.15
C LYS A 51 30.74 -14.72 12.17
N ILE A 52 31.27 -13.60 12.67
CA ILE A 52 31.64 -12.44 11.85
C ILE A 52 32.74 -12.83 10.84
N GLN A 53 33.78 -13.52 11.29
CA GLN A 53 34.89 -13.96 10.43
C GLN A 53 34.44 -14.93 9.33
N LYS A 54 33.58 -15.89 9.65
CA LYS A 54 33.01 -16.81 8.64
C LYS A 54 32.21 -16.05 7.59
N PHE A 55 31.36 -15.11 8.02
CA PHE A 55 30.57 -14.30 7.11
C PHE A 55 31.45 -13.41 6.21
N TYR A 56 32.47 -12.79 6.79
CA TYR A 56 33.43 -11.96 6.05
C TYR A 56 34.21 -12.78 5.01
N ARG A 57 34.76 -13.94 5.40
CA ARG A 57 35.47 -14.84 4.47
C ARG A 57 34.56 -15.27 3.32
N GLY A 58 33.35 -15.73 3.63
CA GLY A 58 32.37 -16.12 2.59
C GLY A 58 31.98 -14.97 1.66
N ARG A 59 31.80 -13.74 2.18
CA ARG A 59 31.54 -12.56 1.36
C ARG A 59 32.72 -12.20 0.46
N LYS A 60 33.95 -12.30 0.97
CA LYS A 60 35.17 -12.05 0.21
C LYS A 60 35.36 -13.06 -0.92
N ASP A 61 35.18 -14.35 -0.62
CA ASP A 61 35.28 -15.42 -1.61
C ASP A 61 34.20 -15.26 -2.70
N MET A 62 32.96 -14.98 -2.32
CA MET A 62 31.87 -14.69 -3.26
C MET A 62 32.21 -13.50 -4.17
N GLN A 63 32.80 -12.44 -3.63
CA GLN A 63 33.21 -11.27 -4.42
C GLN A 63 34.33 -11.62 -5.42
N ALA A 64 35.30 -12.46 -5.04
CA ALA A 64 36.34 -12.94 -5.94
C ALA A 64 35.75 -13.80 -7.06
N THR A 65 34.89 -14.77 -6.74
CA THR A 65 34.21 -15.62 -7.73
C THR A 65 33.32 -14.80 -8.68
N ARG A 66 32.66 -13.74 -8.20
CA ARG A 66 31.92 -12.82 -9.09
C ARG A 66 32.84 -12.12 -10.09
N GLY A 67 34.06 -11.77 -9.69
CA GLY A 67 35.08 -11.23 -10.60
C GLY A 67 35.47 -12.25 -11.67
N GLU A 68 35.80 -13.47 -11.25
CA GLU A 68 36.21 -14.56 -12.15
C GLU A 68 35.11 -14.92 -13.17
N ILE A 69 33.86 -15.06 -12.71
CA ILE A 69 32.72 -15.38 -13.58
C ILE A 69 32.44 -14.22 -14.54
N ARG A 70 32.60 -12.97 -14.12
CA ARG A 70 32.46 -11.81 -15.01
C ARG A 70 33.51 -11.84 -16.13
N GLU A 71 34.76 -12.13 -15.81
CA GLU A 71 35.82 -12.27 -16.83
C GLU A 71 35.57 -13.45 -17.77
N GLN A 72 35.10 -14.59 -17.24
CA GLN A 72 34.68 -15.72 -18.06
C GLN A 72 33.55 -15.33 -19.01
N PHE A 73 32.53 -14.63 -18.49
CA PHE A 73 31.40 -14.13 -19.28
C PHE A 73 31.88 -13.23 -20.42
N TYR A 74 32.81 -12.29 -20.16
CA TYR A 74 33.38 -11.43 -21.19
C TYR A 74 34.14 -12.17 -22.28
N ARG A 75 34.87 -13.23 -21.92
CA ARG A 75 35.59 -14.06 -22.89
C ARG A 75 34.61 -14.82 -23.81
N THR A 76 33.55 -15.36 -23.23
CA THR A 76 32.56 -16.19 -23.95
C THR A 76 31.59 -15.35 -24.78
N TYR A 77 30.96 -14.33 -24.18
CA TYR A 77 29.82 -13.61 -24.76
C TYR A 77 30.14 -12.18 -25.19
N GLY A 78 31.34 -11.67 -24.86
CA GLY A 78 31.75 -10.29 -25.12
C GLY A 78 31.31 -9.31 -24.02
N LYS A 79 31.88 -8.10 -24.03
CA LYS A 79 31.59 -7.06 -23.02
C LYS A 79 30.21 -6.40 -23.20
N ARG A 80 29.63 -6.52 -24.39
CA ARG A 80 28.31 -5.97 -24.76
C ARG A 80 27.39 -7.03 -25.37
N CYS A 81 27.58 -8.30 -25.01
CA CYS A 81 26.81 -9.42 -25.57
C CYS A 81 26.94 -9.60 -27.10
N GLU A 82 28.04 -9.12 -27.70
CA GLU A 82 28.29 -9.18 -29.16
C GLU A 82 28.29 -10.60 -29.72
N LYS A 83 28.58 -11.60 -28.88
CA LYS A 83 28.62 -13.02 -29.25
C LYS A 83 27.43 -13.82 -28.71
N ALA A 84 26.40 -13.13 -28.18
CA ALA A 84 25.21 -13.78 -27.65
C ALA A 84 24.15 -13.91 -28.74
N ASP A 85 23.53 -15.09 -28.81
CA ASP A 85 22.42 -15.42 -29.72
C ASP A 85 21.17 -15.85 -28.92
N SER A 86 20.10 -16.23 -29.62
CA SER A 86 18.86 -16.72 -28.97
C SER A 86 19.10 -17.97 -28.13
N HIS A 87 20.01 -18.87 -28.55
CA HIS A 87 20.36 -20.07 -27.80
C HIS A 87 21.00 -19.78 -26.44
N CYS A 88 21.58 -18.59 -26.25
CA CYS A 88 22.10 -18.16 -24.95
C CYS A 88 21.02 -18.05 -23.87
N PHE A 89 19.74 -17.86 -24.22
CA PHE A 89 18.64 -17.74 -23.26
C PHE A 89 18.06 -19.09 -22.83
N CYS A 90 18.38 -20.16 -23.57
CA CYS A 90 17.90 -21.50 -23.28
C CYS A 90 18.41 -22.01 -21.90
N PRO A 91 17.72 -22.99 -21.29
CA PRO A 91 18.05 -23.47 -19.95
C PRO A 91 19.47 -24.05 -19.83
N ASP A 92 19.99 -24.62 -20.92
CA ASP A 92 21.29 -25.31 -20.95
C ASP A 92 22.46 -24.31 -21.04
N SER A 93 22.20 -23.07 -21.45
CA SER A 93 23.19 -22.00 -21.49
C SER A 93 23.53 -21.49 -20.09
N ALA A 94 24.81 -21.14 -19.90
CA ALA A 94 25.32 -20.51 -18.69
C ALA A 94 25.08 -18.98 -18.66
N PHE A 95 24.69 -18.37 -19.77
CA PHE A 95 24.61 -16.91 -19.96
C PHE A 95 23.81 -16.20 -18.86
N LEU A 96 22.51 -16.49 -18.73
CA LEU A 96 21.66 -15.86 -17.72
C LEU A 96 22.10 -16.21 -16.30
N ARG A 97 22.56 -17.44 -16.07
CA ARG A 97 23.05 -17.88 -14.75
C ARG A 97 24.26 -17.07 -14.31
N GLN A 98 25.23 -16.87 -15.21
CA GLN A 98 26.42 -16.08 -14.94
C GLN A 98 26.07 -14.60 -14.75
N LEU A 99 25.31 -14.03 -15.69
CA LEU A 99 24.86 -12.63 -15.62
C LEU A 99 24.16 -12.33 -14.29
N LEU A 100 23.11 -13.08 -13.95
CA LEU A 100 22.35 -12.89 -12.71
C LEU A 100 23.20 -13.12 -11.45
N PHE A 101 24.29 -13.88 -11.53
CA PHE A 101 25.18 -14.14 -10.39
C PHE A 101 26.14 -12.97 -10.11
N PHE A 102 26.79 -12.42 -11.14
CA PHE A 102 27.78 -11.35 -10.97
C PHE A 102 27.19 -9.94 -11.02
N PHE A 103 25.98 -9.77 -11.57
CA PHE A 103 25.38 -8.47 -11.84
C PHE A 103 25.36 -7.57 -10.60
N ASN A 104 25.75 -6.32 -10.81
CA ASN A 104 25.65 -5.25 -9.84
C ASN A 104 25.13 -3.97 -10.52
N ALA A 105 23.95 -3.50 -10.12
CA ALA A 105 23.31 -2.31 -10.69
C ALA A 105 24.15 -1.02 -10.58
N ASN A 106 25.10 -0.96 -9.63
CA ASN A 106 26.01 0.18 -9.46
C ASN A 106 27.21 0.13 -10.41
N ASN A 107 27.48 -1.03 -11.02
CA ASN A 107 28.56 -1.17 -11.99
C ASN A 107 28.02 -0.78 -13.38
N VAL A 108 28.64 0.22 -13.99
CA VAL A 108 28.22 0.75 -15.30
C VAL A 108 28.31 -0.32 -16.40
N GLY A 109 29.34 -1.17 -16.37
CA GLY A 109 29.51 -2.26 -17.34
C GLY A 109 28.40 -3.32 -17.20
N ASP A 110 28.14 -3.78 -15.98
CA ASP A 110 27.06 -4.73 -15.70
C ASP A 110 25.69 -4.16 -16.11
N PHE A 111 25.43 -2.88 -15.83
CA PHE A 111 24.22 -2.17 -16.25
C PHE A 111 24.08 -2.14 -17.79
N SER A 112 25.15 -1.79 -18.51
CA SER A 112 25.14 -1.80 -19.99
C SER A 112 24.85 -3.19 -20.55
N ILE A 113 25.40 -4.25 -19.98
CA ILE A 113 25.13 -5.64 -20.41
C ILE A 113 23.65 -5.98 -20.26
N LEU A 114 23.04 -5.62 -19.13
CA LEU A 114 21.61 -5.86 -18.91
C LEU A 114 20.74 -5.09 -19.91
N VAL A 115 21.12 -3.87 -20.26
CA VAL A 115 20.43 -3.07 -21.28
C VAL A 115 20.52 -3.73 -22.66
N GLU A 116 21.68 -4.27 -23.04
CA GLU A 116 21.82 -5.02 -24.30
C GLU A 116 20.97 -6.30 -24.30
N VAL A 117 20.92 -7.02 -23.17
CA VAL A 117 20.04 -8.19 -23.01
C VAL A 117 18.57 -7.81 -23.18
N CYS A 118 18.14 -6.70 -22.59
CA CYS A 118 16.76 -6.22 -22.71
C CYS A 118 16.43 -5.74 -24.13
N ARG A 119 17.40 -5.11 -24.80
CA ARG A 119 17.28 -4.71 -26.21
C ARG A 119 17.12 -5.93 -27.11
N PHE A 120 17.91 -6.98 -26.88
CA PHE A 120 17.79 -8.25 -27.59
C PHE A 120 16.40 -8.88 -27.38
N LEU A 121 15.92 -8.94 -26.13
CA LEU A 121 14.59 -9.50 -25.83
C LEU A 121 13.47 -8.74 -26.56
N ARG A 122 13.56 -7.41 -26.60
CA ARG A 122 12.56 -6.59 -27.30
C ARG A 122 12.60 -6.81 -28.81
N GLN A 123 13.80 -6.89 -29.41
CA GLN A 123 13.95 -7.16 -30.84
C GLN A 123 13.44 -8.57 -31.19
N TYR A 124 13.80 -9.57 -30.40
CA TYR A 124 13.33 -10.95 -30.58
C TYR A 124 11.80 -11.04 -30.54
N MET A 125 11.17 -10.27 -29.65
CA MET A 125 9.72 -10.19 -29.55
C MET A 125 9.06 -9.58 -30.79
N GLN A 126 9.69 -8.61 -31.42
CA GLN A 126 9.19 -7.99 -32.66
C GLN A 126 9.32 -8.92 -33.87
N GLU A 127 10.31 -9.82 -33.88
CA GLU A 127 10.60 -10.69 -35.02
C GLU A 127 9.92 -12.07 -34.95
N GLN A 128 9.95 -12.75 -33.79
CA GLN A 128 9.52 -14.15 -33.66
C GLN A 128 8.31 -14.36 -32.73
N GLY A 129 8.06 -13.47 -31.77
CA GLY A 129 6.83 -13.46 -30.99
C GLY A 129 6.69 -14.49 -29.85
N ASP A 130 7.66 -15.39 -29.62
CA ASP A 130 7.52 -16.48 -28.62
C ASP A 130 8.63 -16.49 -27.54
N LEU A 131 8.36 -15.85 -26.40
CA LEU A 131 9.28 -15.88 -25.25
C LEU A 131 9.37 -17.26 -24.60
N VAL A 132 8.33 -18.09 -24.71
CA VAL A 132 8.32 -19.41 -24.08
C VAL A 132 9.36 -20.28 -24.75
N SER A 133 9.40 -20.33 -26.09
CA SER A 133 10.45 -21.07 -26.80
C SER A 133 11.84 -20.48 -26.59
N LEU A 134 12.00 -19.16 -26.46
CA LEU A 134 13.30 -18.55 -26.16
C LEU A 134 13.90 -19.06 -24.84
N PHE A 135 13.11 -19.04 -23.76
CA PHE A 135 13.60 -19.41 -22.43
C PHE A 135 13.53 -20.90 -22.13
N ALA A 136 12.59 -21.64 -22.73
CA ALA A 136 12.37 -23.05 -22.45
C ALA A 136 12.84 -24.01 -23.55
N GLY A 137 13.08 -23.50 -24.76
CA GLY A 137 13.22 -24.34 -25.96
C GLY A 137 11.92 -25.08 -26.27
N MET A 138 12.03 -26.33 -26.70
CA MET A 138 10.88 -27.16 -27.07
C MET A 138 10.09 -27.70 -25.87
N ASP A 139 10.66 -27.67 -24.66
CA ASP A 139 10.18 -28.47 -23.51
C ASP A 139 10.08 -27.65 -22.21
N TYR A 140 9.02 -26.85 -22.08
CA TYR A 140 8.77 -26.07 -20.86
C TYR A 140 8.44 -26.96 -19.65
N SER A 141 7.68 -28.05 -19.84
CA SER A 141 7.19 -28.88 -18.73
C SER A 141 8.33 -29.47 -17.89
N SER A 142 9.38 -29.99 -18.55
CA SER A 142 10.52 -30.64 -17.88
C SER A 142 11.49 -29.64 -17.23
N LYS A 143 11.58 -28.41 -17.77
CA LYS A 143 12.53 -27.36 -17.32
C LYS A 143 11.88 -26.21 -16.55
N LYS A 144 10.58 -26.32 -16.25
CA LYS A 144 9.73 -25.29 -15.64
C LYS A 144 10.38 -24.55 -14.47
N ALA A 145 10.87 -25.28 -13.46
CA ALA A 145 11.41 -24.67 -12.25
C ALA A 145 12.63 -23.77 -12.50
N LEU A 146 13.51 -24.16 -13.43
CA LEU A 146 14.70 -23.39 -13.80
C LEU A 146 14.33 -22.16 -14.61
N VAL A 147 13.43 -22.32 -15.59
CA VAL A 147 12.92 -21.21 -16.41
C VAL A 147 12.25 -20.16 -15.55
N ASP A 148 11.30 -20.58 -14.71
CA ASP A 148 10.58 -19.69 -13.78
C ASP A 148 11.57 -18.94 -12.85
N TYR A 149 12.61 -19.62 -12.37
CA TYR A 149 13.64 -18.98 -11.55
C TYR A 149 14.46 -17.94 -12.33
N ARG A 150 14.91 -18.25 -13.55
CA ARG A 150 15.70 -17.32 -14.35
C ARG A 150 14.89 -16.09 -14.75
N VAL A 151 13.66 -16.29 -15.22
CA VAL A 151 12.78 -15.19 -15.65
C VAL A 151 12.43 -14.27 -14.50
N LYS A 152 12.03 -14.80 -13.33
CA LYS A 152 11.70 -13.94 -12.19
C LYS A 152 12.90 -13.17 -11.64
N GLN A 153 14.10 -13.78 -11.66
CA GLN A 153 15.33 -13.08 -11.30
C GLN A 153 15.68 -12.01 -12.32
N LEU A 154 15.50 -12.27 -13.62
CA LEU A 154 15.76 -11.29 -14.67
C LEU A 154 14.83 -10.08 -14.55
N ALA A 155 13.51 -10.30 -14.42
CA ALA A 155 12.53 -9.23 -14.21
C ALA A 155 12.86 -8.39 -12.96
N TYR A 156 13.18 -9.05 -11.83
CA TYR A 156 13.62 -8.38 -10.62
C TYR A 156 14.90 -7.56 -10.83
N THR A 157 15.87 -8.12 -11.56
CA THR A 157 17.16 -7.46 -11.84
C THR A 157 16.97 -6.20 -12.68
N CYS A 158 16.07 -6.24 -13.68
CA CYS A 158 15.70 -5.08 -14.49
C CYS A 158 15.14 -3.95 -13.63
N ILE A 159 14.16 -4.27 -12.78
CA ILE A 159 13.54 -3.28 -11.88
C ILE A 159 14.55 -2.74 -10.87
N GLN A 160 15.36 -3.61 -10.24
CA GLN A 160 16.40 -3.20 -9.31
C GLN A 160 17.41 -2.26 -9.97
N ALA A 161 17.79 -2.51 -11.22
CA ALA A 161 18.69 -1.66 -11.98
C ALA A 161 18.11 -0.26 -12.20
N VAL A 162 16.81 -0.14 -12.51
CA VAL A 162 16.11 1.14 -12.59
C VAL A 162 16.12 1.85 -11.22
N CYS A 163 15.74 1.15 -10.16
CA CYS A 163 15.62 1.72 -8.81
C CYS A 163 16.95 2.22 -8.24
N LYS A 164 18.06 1.52 -8.53
CA LYS A 164 19.41 1.95 -8.11
C LYS A 164 19.98 3.09 -8.94
N ASN A 165 19.50 3.27 -10.17
CA ASN A 165 19.94 4.34 -11.06
C ASN A 165 18.97 5.54 -11.12
N ARG A 166 17.97 5.58 -10.23
CA ARG A 166 16.93 6.62 -10.18
C ARG A 166 17.46 8.05 -10.04
N ASP A 167 18.61 8.25 -9.39
CA ASP A 167 19.21 9.59 -9.27
C ASP A 167 19.60 10.21 -10.61
N LYS A 168 19.80 9.37 -11.64
CA LYS A 168 20.04 9.85 -13.01
C LYS A 168 18.79 10.49 -13.61
N LEU A 169 17.58 10.09 -13.17
CA LEU A 169 16.32 10.74 -13.55
C LEU A 169 16.26 12.19 -13.04
N ARG A 170 16.85 12.47 -11.86
CA ARG A 170 16.91 13.82 -11.29
C ARG A 170 17.91 14.74 -11.99
N LYS A 171 19.00 14.19 -12.55
CA LYS A 171 20.18 14.96 -13.00
C LYS A 171 20.24 15.27 -14.50
N GLN A 172 19.39 14.68 -15.33
CA GLN A 172 19.49 14.84 -16.79
C GLN A 172 18.14 15.14 -17.44
N PRO A 173 17.73 16.42 -17.53
CA PRO A 173 16.45 16.76 -18.15
C PRO A 173 16.47 16.88 -19.69
N SER A 174 17.60 17.03 -20.41
CA SER A 174 17.44 17.58 -21.78
C SER A 174 18.52 17.43 -22.87
N LEU A 175 19.74 16.89 -22.67
CA LEU A 175 20.80 17.12 -23.69
C LEU A 175 21.54 15.90 -24.29
N LEU A 176 21.17 14.66 -23.99
CA LEU A 176 21.80 13.46 -24.60
C LEU A 176 20.81 12.39 -25.10
N PHE A 177 19.50 12.64 -25.03
CA PHE A 177 18.48 11.62 -25.29
C PHE A 177 18.10 11.44 -26.77
N SER A 178 18.92 11.95 -27.68
CA SER A 178 18.70 11.84 -29.13
C SER A 178 19.32 10.55 -29.68
N GLY A 179 18.72 9.39 -29.37
CA GLY A 179 19.04 8.15 -30.07
C GLY A 179 18.90 6.87 -29.25
N SER A 180 18.00 5.99 -29.68
CA SER A 180 17.67 4.68 -29.11
C SER A 180 17.03 4.73 -27.71
N SER A 181 15.98 3.93 -27.51
CA SER A 181 15.16 3.89 -26.30
C SER A 181 15.99 3.98 -25.02
N GLN A 182 15.64 4.93 -24.15
CA GLN A 182 16.36 5.23 -22.91
C GLN A 182 16.68 3.93 -22.13
N PRO A 183 17.90 3.73 -21.58
CA PRO A 183 18.26 2.48 -20.91
C PRO A 183 17.27 2.04 -19.81
N MET A 184 16.68 2.99 -19.07
CA MET A 184 15.69 2.65 -18.05
C MET A 184 14.32 2.26 -18.64
N VAL A 185 13.91 2.89 -19.74
CA VAL A 185 12.70 2.51 -20.50
C VAL A 185 12.84 1.07 -21.01
N LEU A 186 13.98 0.73 -21.61
CA LEU A 186 14.26 -0.64 -22.07
C LEU A 186 14.16 -1.68 -20.94
N LEU A 187 14.64 -1.35 -19.74
CA LEU A 187 14.56 -2.25 -18.59
C LEU A 187 13.11 -2.43 -18.11
N LEU A 188 12.30 -1.37 -18.08
CA LEU A 188 10.88 -1.43 -17.72
C LEU A 188 10.07 -2.20 -18.76
N GLU A 189 10.29 -1.93 -20.05
CA GLU A 189 9.67 -2.65 -21.17
C GLU A 189 10.01 -4.15 -21.12
N ALA A 190 11.28 -4.49 -20.90
CA ALA A 190 11.68 -5.89 -20.76
C ALA A 190 11.04 -6.55 -19.53
N ALA A 191 10.97 -5.85 -18.40
CA ALA A 191 10.24 -6.36 -17.23
C ALA A 191 8.75 -6.59 -17.54
N ALA A 192 8.11 -5.66 -18.27
CA ALA A 192 6.72 -5.78 -18.70
C ALA A 192 6.51 -6.97 -19.64
N LEU A 193 7.39 -7.16 -20.62
CA LEU A 193 7.38 -8.33 -21.53
C LEU A 193 7.47 -9.65 -20.77
N LEU A 194 8.27 -9.73 -19.70
CA LEU A 194 8.43 -10.95 -18.91
C LEU A 194 7.24 -11.26 -17.98
N ILE A 195 6.30 -10.33 -17.81
CA ILE A 195 5.10 -10.48 -16.99
C ILE A 195 3.80 -10.34 -17.80
N GLU A 196 3.85 -10.48 -19.13
CA GLU A 196 2.63 -10.44 -19.94
C GLU A 196 1.65 -11.57 -19.58
N PRO A 197 0.32 -11.32 -19.50
CA PRO A 197 -0.65 -12.24 -18.89
C PRO A 197 -0.70 -13.64 -19.53
N ASN A 198 -0.30 -13.75 -20.80
CA ASN A 198 -0.32 -15.00 -21.57
C ASN A 198 0.83 -15.94 -21.22
N LEU A 199 1.82 -15.51 -20.44
CA LEU A 199 3.00 -16.31 -20.13
C LEU A 199 2.72 -17.30 -18.97
N PRO A 200 3.34 -18.50 -18.99
CA PRO A 200 3.05 -19.54 -18.00
C PRO A 200 3.65 -19.27 -16.60
N TRP A 201 4.60 -18.34 -16.50
CA TRP A 201 5.32 -18.01 -15.25
C TRP A 201 4.85 -16.72 -14.57
N VAL A 202 3.92 -15.97 -15.16
CA VAL A 202 3.58 -14.59 -14.72
C VAL A 202 3.25 -14.52 -13.25
N CYS A 203 2.35 -15.39 -12.76
CA CYS A 203 1.93 -15.40 -11.36
C CYS A 203 3.13 -15.59 -10.40
N LYS A 204 4.09 -16.45 -10.77
CA LYS A 204 5.29 -16.70 -9.99
C LYS A 204 6.28 -15.53 -10.05
N THR A 205 6.39 -14.90 -11.22
CA THR A 205 7.23 -13.72 -11.40
C THR A 205 6.67 -12.55 -10.61
N VAL A 206 5.42 -12.13 -10.86
CA VAL A 206 4.77 -11.03 -10.15
C VAL A 206 4.70 -11.30 -8.65
N GLY A 207 4.34 -12.51 -8.22
CA GLY A 207 4.39 -12.91 -6.82
C GLY A 207 5.77 -12.74 -6.18
N TYR A 208 6.83 -13.11 -6.89
CA TYR A 208 8.22 -12.89 -6.44
C TYR A 208 8.60 -11.41 -6.37
N LEU A 209 8.12 -10.59 -7.31
CA LEU A 209 8.35 -9.14 -7.31
C LEU A 209 7.65 -8.47 -6.11
N LEU A 210 6.40 -8.85 -5.84
CA LEU A 210 5.62 -8.33 -4.72
C LEU A 210 6.22 -8.74 -3.36
N GLN A 211 6.70 -9.99 -3.22
CA GLN A 211 7.41 -10.45 -2.02
C GLN A 211 8.71 -9.68 -1.72
N ARG A 212 9.28 -8.99 -2.72
CA ARG A 212 10.47 -8.14 -2.55
C ARG A 212 10.16 -6.66 -2.39
N ASN A 213 8.88 -6.32 -2.20
CA ASN A 213 8.41 -4.95 -1.95
C ASN A 213 8.78 -3.96 -3.08
N ILE A 214 8.69 -4.41 -4.33
CA ILE A 214 8.99 -3.55 -5.49
C ILE A 214 8.03 -2.35 -5.57
N LEU A 215 6.82 -2.46 -5.05
CA LEU A 215 5.87 -1.33 -5.05
C LEU A 215 6.38 -0.16 -4.20
N ALA A 216 7.12 -0.41 -3.12
CA ALA A 216 7.81 0.64 -2.37
C ALA A 216 8.96 1.27 -3.19
N ASP A 217 9.71 0.46 -3.94
CA ASP A 217 10.75 0.99 -4.85
C ASP A 217 10.14 1.87 -5.95
N PHE A 218 9.00 1.47 -6.53
CA PHE A 218 8.26 2.29 -7.50
C PHE A 218 7.68 3.55 -6.88
N ARG A 219 7.15 3.47 -5.65
CA ARG A 219 6.71 4.65 -4.90
C ARG A 219 7.86 5.67 -4.81
N GLU A 220 9.06 5.27 -4.42
CA GLU A 220 10.23 6.17 -4.39
C GLU A 220 10.53 6.81 -5.75
N ILE A 221 10.49 6.04 -6.83
CA ILE A 221 10.73 6.55 -8.19
C ILE A 221 9.67 7.59 -8.58
N ILE A 222 8.39 7.30 -8.35
CA ILE A 222 7.28 8.18 -8.72
C ILE A 222 7.39 9.51 -7.98
N LEU A 223 7.76 9.49 -6.70
CA LEU A 223 7.94 10.70 -5.90
C LEU A 223 9.08 11.58 -6.42
N ILE A 224 10.22 10.97 -6.78
CA ILE A 224 11.34 11.69 -7.42
C ILE A 224 10.88 12.31 -8.75
N LEU A 225 10.05 11.60 -9.51
CA LEU A 225 9.51 12.12 -10.75
C LEU A 225 8.58 13.31 -10.51
N GLN A 226 7.70 13.27 -9.52
CA GLN A 226 6.83 14.38 -9.16
C GLN A 226 7.62 15.66 -8.83
N GLU A 227 8.71 15.55 -8.08
CA GLU A 227 9.61 16.68 -7.83
C GLU A 227 10.23 17.26 -9.12
N SER A 228 10.46 16.41 -10.13
CA SER A 228 11.09 16.77 -11.41
C SER A 228 10.13 17.14 -12.56
N THR A 229 8.82 16.84 -12.43
CA THR A 229 7.79 17.02 -13.50
C THR A 229 7.57 18.45 -13.99
N ARG A 230 8.33 19.43 -13.50
CA ARG A 230 8.45 20.73 -14.16
C ARG A 230 9.16 20.67 -15.53
N THR A 231 9.69 19.51 -15.95
CA THR A 231 10.35 19.33 -17.25
C THR A 231 9.74 18.17 -18.07
N ALA A 232 9.31 18.45 -19.30
CA ALA A 232 8.56 17.57 -20.22
C ALA A 232 9.28 16.30 -20.73
N SER A 233 10.42 15.91 -20.15
CA SER A 233 11.37 14.94 -20.73
C SER A 233 11.23 13.48 -20.26
N CYS A 234 10.21 13.15 -19.44
CA CYS A 234 10.05 11.80 -18.85
C CYS A 234 8.83 11.01 -19.36
N SER A 235 8.18 11.43 -20.46
CA SER A 235 6.92 10.82 -20.93
C SER A 235 7.03 9.31 -21.22
N GLU A 236 8.07 8.87 -21.96
CA GLU A 236 8.27 7.45 -22.31
C GLU A 236 8.57 6.56 -21.09
N PHE A 237 9.25 7.11 -20.08
CA PHE A 237 9.50 6.40 -18.83
C PHE A 237 8.21 6.20 -18.05
N LEU A 238 7.39 7.25 -17.94
CA LEU A 238 6.11 7.19 -17.26
C LEU A 238 5.17 6.20 -17.94
N SER A 239 5.07 6.19 -19.27
CA SER A 239 4.21 5.24 -19.99
C SER A 239 4.67 3.78 -19.81
N SER A 240 5.99 3.54 -19.80
CA SER A 240 6.55 2.21 -19.57
C SER A 240 6.33 1.73 -18.13
N LEU A 241 6.46 2.63 -17.16
CA LEU A 241 6.15 2.35 -15.76
C LEU A 241 4.65 2.09 -15.57
N GLU A 242 3.80 2.89 -16.23
CA GLU A 242 2.35 2.74 -16.22
C GLU A 242 1.91 1.37 -16.75
N ARG A 243 2.48 0.95 -17.91
CA ARG A 243 2.25 -0.38 -18.47
C ARG A 243 2.65 -1.48 -17.48
N LEU A 244 3.83 -1.36 -16.88
CA LEU A 244 4.32 -2.35 -15.92
C LEU A 244 3.40 -2.46 -14.69
N LEU A 245 2.96 -1.32 -14.14
CA LEU A 245 2.00 -1.27 -13.03
C LEU A 245 0.65 -1.87 -13.44
N GLY A 246 0.15 -1.55 -14.64
CA GLY A 246 -1.09 -2.10 -15.19
C GLY A 246 -1.06 -3.62 -15.34
N LEU A 247 0.11 -4.20 -15.61
CA LEU A 247 0.31 -5.65 -15.64
C LEU A 247 0.41 -6.27 -14.24
N MET A 248 0.79 -5.52 -13.21
CA MET A 248 0.93 -6.02 -11.84
C MET A 248 -0.37 -5.93 -11.03
N ILE A 249 -1.20 -4.88 -11.24
CA ILE A 249 -2.47 -4.67 -10.51
C ILE A 249 -3.41 -5.90 -10.52
N PRO A 250 -3.58 -6.64 -11.63
CA PRO A 250 -4.46 -7.80 -11.70
C PRO A 250 -4.04 -8.98 -10.82
N HIS A 251 -2.78 -9.00 -10.36
CA HIS A 251 -2.20 -10.10 -9.59
C HIS A 251 -2.56 -10.01 -8.10
N THR A 252 -3.85 -10.12 -7.82
CA THR A 252 -4.42 -10.05 -6.47
C THR A 252 -4.25 -11.35 -5.67
N GLY A 253 -3.95 -12.48 -6.32
CA GLY A 253 -3.96 -13.80 -5.68
C GLY A 253 -5.35 -14.43 -5.56
N GLN A 254 -6.37 -13.76 -6.10
CA GLN A 254 -7.67 -14.37 -6.36
C GLN A 254 -7.67 -15.03 -7.74
N MET A 255 -8.50 -16.07 -7.92
CA MET A 255 -8.66 -16.77 -9.20
C MET A 255 -8.97 -15.75 -10.32
N PRO A 256 -8.30 -15.82 -11.47
CA PRO A 256 -7.46 -16.93 -11.94
C PRO A 256 -5.97 -16.87 -11.51
N CYS A 257 -5.53 -15.88 -10.74
CA CYS A 257 -4.13 -15.83 -10.30
C CYS A 257 -3.80 -16.91 -9.25
N SER A 258 -2.61 -17.51 -9.36
CA SER A 258 -1.97 -18.34 -8.33
C SER A 258 -0.91 -17.58 -7.49
N CYS A 259 -1.06 -16.26 -7.41
CA CYS A 259 -0.13 -15.37 -6.71
C CYS A 259 -0.19 -15.64 -5.19
N PRO A 260 0.94 -15.57 -4.47
CA PRO A 260 0.90 -15.57 -3.01
C PRO A 260 0.19 -14.32 -2.49
N SER A 261 -0.49 -14.44 -1.35
CA SER A 261 -1.02 -13.27 -0.64
C SER A 261 0.11 -12.35 -0.23
N VAL A 262 0.01 -11.07 -0.59
CA VAL A 262 0.96 -10.03 -0.20
C VAL A 262 0.55 -9.45 1.15
N ASP A 263 1.53 -9.13 1.99
CA ASP A 263 1.28 -8.35 3.20
C ASP A 263 0.60 -7.02 2.83
N LEU A 264 -0.40 -6.62 3.60
CA LEU A 264 -1.16 -5.40 3.39
C LEU A 264 -0.24 -4.16 3.44
N GLN A 265 0.87 -4.22 4.19
CA GLN A 265 1.89 -3.16 4.21
C GLN A 265 2.57 -2.95 2.85
N TRP A 266 2.64 -3.96 2.00
CA TRP A 266 3.34 -3.93 0.71
C TRP A 266 2.38 -4.01 -0.47
N SER A 267 1.08 -3.86 -0.22
CA SER A 267 0.05 -3.89 -1.24
C SER A 267 0.10 -2.65 -2.15
N PHE A 268 -0.57 -2.76 -3.29
CA PHE A 268 -0.77 -1.62 -4.21
C PHE A 268 -1.47 -0.45 -3.51
N SER A 269 -2.46 -0.74 -2.66
CA SER A 269 -3.21 0.29 -1.95
C SER A 269 -2.38 1.03 -0.91
N SER A 270 -1.54 0.35 -0.14
CA SER A 270 -0.71 1.03 0.86
C SER A 270 0.46 1.78 0.21
N GLN A 271 1.10 1.22 -0.82
CA GLN A 271 2.30 1.82 -1.41
C GLN A 271 1.99 2.87 -2.49
N LEU A 272 1.12 2.57 -3.45
CA LEU A 272 0.93 3.44 -4.62
C LEU A 272 -0.25 4.39 -4.47
N LEU A 273 -1.38 3.96 -3.92
CA LEU A 273 -2.51 4.87 -3.72
C LEU A 273 -2.24 5.94 -2.64
N THR A 274 -1.17 5.83 -1.86
CA THR A 274 -0.71 6.89 -0.94
C THR A 274 0.15 7.96 -1.62
N VAL A 275 0.47 7.80 -2.91
CA VAL A 275 1.18 8.82 -3.69
C VAL A 275 0.23 9.97 -4.02
N PRO A 276 0.56 11.24 -3.70
CA PRO A 276 -0.28 12.38 -4.02
C PRO A 276 -0.60 12.47 -5.51
N PHE A 277 -1.86 12.69 -5.86
CA PHE A 277 -2.30 12.92 -7.25
C PHE A 277 -1.82 11.86 -8.26
N LEU A 278 -1.76 10.59 -7.85
CA LEU A 278 -1.22 9.48 -8.63
C LEU A 278 -1.81 9.44 -10.05
N TRP A 279 -3.13 9.62 -10.15
CA TRP A 279 -3.86 9.51 -11.41
C TRP A 279 -3.58 10.62 -12.41
N ARG A 280 -3.03 11.77 -11.97
CA ARG A 280 -2.56 12.81 -12.88
C ARG A 280 -1.31 12.37 -13.64
N LEU A 281 -0.50 11.49 -13.04
CA LEU A 281 0.67 10.89 -13.71
C LEU A 281 0.31 9.69 -14.56
N PHE A 282 -0.69 8.92 -14.13
CA PHE A 282 -1.04 7.62 -14.72
C PHE A 282 -2.55 7.55 -15.06
N PRO A 283 -3.00 8.26 -16.11
CA PRO A 283 -4.40 8.31 -16.50
C PRO A 283 -4.92 6.98 -17.06
N HIS A 284 -4.10 6.21 -17.78
CA HIS A 284 -4.49 4.89 -18.28
C HIS A 284 -4.58 3.87 -17.15
N LEU A 285 -3.68 3.95 -16.17
CA LEU A 285 -3.72 3.11 -14.97
C LEU A 285 -5.00 3.37 -14.16
N LYS A 286 -5.42 4.64 -14.05
CA LYS A 286 -6.69 5.01 -13.41
C LYS A 286 -7.86 4.30 -14.09
N GLU A 287 -7.91 4.32 -15.43
CA GLU A 287 -8.95 3.66 -16.20
C GLU A 287 -8.96 2.15 -15.98
N VAL A 288 -7.80 1.49 -16.07
CA VAL A 288 -7.66 0.05 -15.80
C VAL A 288 -8.10 -0.30 -14.38
N PHE A 289 -7.66 0.46 -13.37
CA PHE A 289 -8.01 0.24 -11.98
C PHE A 289 -9.52 0.37 -11.72
N ALA A 290 -10.15 1.38 -12.33
CA ALA A 290 -11.57 1.67 -12.14
C ALA A 290 -12.48 0.71 -12.93
N THR A 291 -12.12 0.35 -14.17
CA THR A 291 -13.00 -0.39 -15.10
C THR A 291 -12.93 -1.90 -14.95
N GLN A 292 -11.79 -2.45 -14.51
CA GLN A 292 -11.57 -3.90 -14.46
C GLN A 292 -11.87 -4.52 -13.09
N GLY A 293 -12.57 -3.81 -12.20
CA GLY A 293 -13.02 -4.34 -10.91
C GLY A 293 -11.92 -4.52 -9.85
N TYR A 294 -10.65 -4.23 -10.16
CA TYR A 294 -9.55 -4.33 -9.19
C TYR A 294 -9.73 -3.38 -8.01
N GLY A 295 -10.37 -2.23 -8.21
CA GLY A 295 -10.75 -1.32 -7.14
C GLY A 295 -11.52 -2.02 -6.02
N GLN A 296 -12.48 -2.88 -6.36
CA GLN A 296 -13.24 -3.65 -5.36
C GLN A 296 -12.32 -4.51 -4.50
N TYR A 297 -11.38 -5.22 -5.11
CA TYR A 297 -10.45 -6.08 -4.38
C TYR A 297 -9.60 -5.27 -3.39
N TYR A 298 -8.97 -4.19 -3.85
CA TYR A 298 -8.08 -3.40 -2.99
C TYR A 298 -8.84 -2.63 -1.91
N ILE A 299 -10.06 -2.16 -2.20
CA ILE A 299 -10.94 -1.56 -1.20
C ILE A 299 -11.34 -2.60 -0.14
N HIS A 300 -11.77 -3.79 -0.57
CA HIS A 300 -12.07 -4.89 0.35
C HIS A 300 -10.87 -5.24 1.24
N GLN A 301 -9.67 -5.34 0.66
CA GLN A 301 -8.45 -5.57 1.44
C GLN A 301 -8.17 -4.48 2.47
N MET A 302 -8.50 -3.23 2.18
CA MET A 302 -8.29 -2.11 3.11
C MET A 302 -9.23 -2.16 4.32
N THR A 303 -10.37 -2.85 4.22
CA THR A 303 -11.29 -3.02 5.37
C THR A 303 -10.63 -3.76 6.54
N PHE A 304 -9.70 -4.68 6.27
CA PHE A 304 -8.97 -5.39 7.31
C PHE A 304 -7.96 -4.52 8.08
N CYS A 305 -7.63 -3.33 7.59
CA CYS A 305 -6.62 -2.43 8.16
C CYS A 305 -7.22 -1.21 8.88
N MET A 306 -8.55 -1.08 8.94
CA MET A 306 -9.26 0.12 9.37
C MET A 306 -8.88 0.66 10.76
N LYS A 307 -8.51 -0.22 11.69
CA LYS A 307 -8.17 0.17 13.07
C LYS A 307 -6.67 0.43 13.30
N ASN A 308 -5.81 0.23 12.29
CA ASN A 308 -4.35 0.35 12.43
C ASN A 308 -3.64 0.87 11.17
N TYR A 309 -4.16 1.93 10.55
CA TYR A 309 -3.52 2.54 9.37
C TYR A 309 -2.08 3.00 9.63
N ALA A 310 -1.79 3.49 10.84
CA ALA A 310 -0.44 3.93 11.23
C ALA A 310 0.60 2.80 11.16
N GLY A 311 0.18 1.55 11.38
CA GLY A 311 1.04 0.38 11.24
C GLY A 311 1.12 -0.18 9.81
N VAL A 312 0.25 0.25 8.89
CA VAL A 312 0.12 -0.34 7.55
C VAL A 312 0.62 0.59 6.45
N LEU A 313 0.37 1.89 6.58
CA LEU A 313 0.76 2.88 5.57
C LEU A 313 2.27 3.19 5.65
N PRO A 314 2.91 3.49 4.51
CA PRO A 314 4.29 3.98 4.50
C PRO A 314 4.38 5.31 5.23
N LYS A 315 5.62 5.68 5.62
CA LYS A 315 5.87 6.99 6.23
C LYS A 315 5.35 8.13 5.36
N ASP A 316 4.72 9.10 6.02
CA ASP A 316 4.22 10.31 5.39
C ASP A 316 5.36 11.06 4.70
N LEU A 317 5.04 11.65 3.54
CA LEU A 317 5.99 12.39 2.72
C LEU A 317 6.31 13.74 3.33
N SER A 318 5.24 14.42 3.75
CA SER A 318 5.27 15.68 4.46
C SER A 318 4.06 15.73 5.40
N PRO A 319 4.14 16.56 6.45
CA PRO A 319 2.98 16.87 7.29
C PRO A 319 1.74 17.32 6.50
N GLU A 320 1.95 18.04 5.38
CA GLU A 320 0.87 18.60 4.57
C GLU A 320 0.22 17.59 3.59
N LEU A 321 0.91 16.47 3.32
CA LEU A 321 0.47 15.40 2.42
C LEU A 321 0.54 14.04 3.13
N PRO A 322 -0.29 13.84 4.17
CA PRO A 322 -0.30 12.58 4.88
C PRO A 322 -0.85 11.46 3.99
N GLY A 323 -0.29 10.25 4.14
CA GLY A 323 -0.58 9.12 3.26
C GLY A 323 -2.06 8.74 3.22
N TYR A 324 -2.77 8.84 4.35
CA TYR A 324 -4.22 8.56 4.41
C TYR A 324 -5.07 9.57 3.64
N ALA A 325 -4.68 10.85 3.58
CA ALA A 325 -5.40 11.86 2.82
C ALA A 325 -5.15 11.70 1.31
N CYS A 326 -3.91 11.35 0.92
CA CYS A 326 -3.61 11.00 -0.47
C CYS A 326 -4.36 9.74 -0.91
N LEU A 327 -4.43 8.73 -0.04
CA LEU A 327 -5.22 7.52 -0.25
C LEU A 327 -6.70 7.83 -0.44
N LEU A 328 -7.27 8.66 0.43
CA LEU A 328 -8.66 9.11 0.33
C LEU A 328 -8.94 9.76 -1.03
N GLY A 329 -8.12 10.74 -1.44
CA GLY A 329 -8.28 11.41 -2.73
C GLY A 329 -8.23 10.45 -3.92
N ASN A 330 -7.23 9.56 -3.96
CA ASN A 330 -7.07 8.62 -5.06
C ASN A 330 -8.19 7.56 -5.11
N ILE A 331 -8.70 7.10 -3.96
CA ILE A 331 -9.86 6.19 -3.91
C ILE A 331 -11.10 6.90 -4.43
N LEU A 332 -11.39 8.10 -3.93
CA LEU A 332 -12.57 8.88 -4.36
C LEU A 332 -12.59 9.10 -5.87
N GLU A 333 -11.43 9.41 -6.47
CA GLU A 333 -11.33 9.72 -7.91
C GLU A 333 -11.69 8.52 -8.81
N THR A 334 -11.52 7.29 -8.31
CA THR A 334 -11.85 6.06 -9.05
C THR A 334 -13.18 5.46 -8.62
N ALA A 335 -13.62 5.72 -7.38
CA ALA A 335 -14.84 5.18 -6.80
C ALA A 335 -16.10 5.56 -7.59
N GLY A 336 -16.21 6.81 -8.07
CA GLY A 336 -17.37 7.23 -8.86
C GLY A 336 -17.55 6.45 -10.17
N VAL A 337 -16.45 6.06 -10.82
CA VAL A 337 -16.50 5.22 -12.04
C VAL A 337 -16.92 3.80 -11.69
N ALA A 338 -16.40 3.26 -10.59
CA ALA A 338 -16.74 1.90 -10.16
C ALA A 338 -18.20 1.77 -9.68
N LEU A 339 -18.71 2.77 -8.95
CA LEU A 339 -20.12 2.84 -8.53
C LEU A 339 -21.08 3.03 -9.71
N ALA A 340 -20.63 3.65 -10.80
CA ALA A 340 -21.43 3.84 -12.00
C ALA A 340 -21.61 2.56 -12.83
N GLN A 341 -20.80 1.52 -12.59
CA GLN A 341 -20.86 0.29 -13.38
C GLN A 341 -22.09 -0.53 -13.02
N PRO A 342 -22.75 -1.15 -14.01
CA PRO A 342 -23.93 -1.99 -13.77
C PRO A 342 -23.62 -3.22 -12.90
N ASN A 343 -22.35 -3.61 -12.83
CA ASN A 343 -21.87 -4.78 -12.09
C ASN A 343 -21.34 -4.42 -10.69
N CYS A 344 -21.54 -3.18 -10.22
CA CYS A 344 -21.10 -2.78 -8.89
C CYS A 344 -21.79 -3.67 -7.85
N SER A 345 -21.00 -4.38 -7.04
CA SER A 345 -21.53 -5.26 -6.01
C SER A 345 -21.96 -4.47 -4.77
N PHE A 346 -22.96 -4.97 -4.07
CA PHE A 346 -23.42 -4.40 -2.81
C PHE A 346 -22.30 -4.37 -1.76
N GLU A 347 -21.52 -5.43 -1.70
CA GLU A 347 -20.37 -5.60 -0.83
C GLU A 347 -19.28 -4.55 -1.12
N MET A 348 -19.04 -4.23 -2.40
CA MET A 348 -18.12 -3.14 -2.78
C MET A 348 -18.58 -1.79 -2.23
N ALA A 349 -19.87 -1.47 -2.30
CA ALA A 349 -20.39 -0.19 -1.83
C ALA A 349 -20.27 -0.06 -0.30
N ILE A 350 -20.51 -1.15 0.43
CA ILE A 350 -20.28 -1.20 1.89
C ILE A 350 -18.81 -0.99 2.21
N ASP A 351 -17.92 -1.78 1.59
CA ASP A 351 -16.48 -1.71 1.86
C ASP A 351 -15.93 -0.32 1.54
N LEU A 352 -16.38 0.28 0.44
CA LEU A 352 -16.03 1.64 0.05
C LEU A 352 -16.49 2.66 1.11
N ALA A 353 -17.76 2.64 1.50
CA ALA A 353 -18.29 3.57 2.49
C ALA A 353 -17.55 3.45 3.83
N ALA A 354 -17.26 2.22 4.27
CA ALA A 354 -16.49 1.98 5.49
C ALA A 354 -15.05 2.53 5.37
N VAL A 355 -14.34 2.29 4.26
CA VAL A 355 -12.97 2.78 4.04
C VAL A 355 -12.95 4.30 4.01
N LEU A 356 -13.89 4.92 3.29
CA LEU A 356 -14.01 6.37 3.21
C LEU A 356 -14.31 7.00 4.58
N THR A 357 -15.21 6.39 5.36
CA THR A 357 -15.50 6.84 6.74
C THR A 357 -14.24 6.89 7.57
N CYS A 358 -13.48 5.79 7.63
CA CYS A 358 -12.29 5.72 8.46
C CYS A 358 -11.19 6.71 8.02
N LEU A 359 -11.01 6.90 6.70
CA LEU A 359 -10.03 7.84 6.17
C LEU A 359 -10.45 9.30 6.38
N LEU A 360 -11.75 9.63 6.27
CA LEU A 360 -12.27 10.97 6.55
C LEU A 360 -12.18 11.32 8.04
N GLU A 361 -12.41 10.36 8.94
CA GLU A 361 -12.20 10.53 10.38
C GLU A 361 -10.74 10.86 10.71
N ALA A 362 -9.77 10.32 9.96
CA ALA A 362 -8.36 10.68 10.15
C ALA A 362 -8.04 12.11 9.68
N VAL A 363 -8.78 12.65 8.71
CA VAL A 363 -8.58 14.00 8.16
C VAL A 363 -9.25 15.08 9.02
N THR A 364 -10.35 14.78 9.71
CA THR A 364 -11.15 15.76 10.48
C THR A 364 -10.42 16.42 11.66
N PRO A 365 -9.63 15.70 12.50
CA PRO A 365 -8.85 16.30 13.58
C PRO A 365 -7.88 17.38 13.09
N LEU A 366 -7.27 17.21 11.90
CA LEU A 366 -6.37 18.20 11.31
C LEU A 366 -7.07 19.53 10.96
N LYS A 367 -8.35 19.45 10.57
CA LYS A 367 -9.16 20.64 10.27
C LYS A 367 -9.56 21.41 11.52
N LYS A 368 -10.03 20.72 12.57
CA LYS A 368 -10.45 21.37 13.83
C LYS A 368 -9.30 22.15 14.48
N SER A 369 -8.08 21.59 14.50
CA SER A 369 -6.90 22.32 15.00
C SER A 369 -6.56 23.58 14.20
N SER A 370 -6.83 23.58 12.88
CA SER A 370 -6.58 24.75 12.02
C SER A 370 -7.67 25.82 12.13
N GLN A 371 -8.89 25.44 12.49
CA GLN A 371 -10.05 26.32 12.60
C GLN A 371 -10.10 26.98 13.98
N GLU A 372 -9.80 26.23 15.05
CA GLU A 372 -9.61 26.77 16.39
C GLU A 372 -8.49 27.83 16.44
N ASN A 373 -7.40 27.64 15.68
CA ASN A 373 -6.32 28.63 15.56
C ASN A 373 -6.74 29.92 14.81
N LYS A 374 -7.74 29.86 13.92
CA LYS A 374 -8.26 31.06 13.23
C LYS A 374 -9.28 31.81 14.09
N GLU A 375 -10.10 31.09 14.84
CA GLU A 375 -11.08 31.68 15.76
C GLU A 375 -10.41 32.27 17.01
N SER A 376 -9.32 31.67 17.51
CA SER A 376 -8.52 32.24 18.60
C SER A 376 -7.72 33.48 18.18
N SER A 377 -7.27 33.56 16.93
CA SER A 377 -6.55 34.76 16.42
C SER A 377 -7.44 36.00 16.21
N MET A 378 -8.76 35.85 16.24
CA MET A 378 -9.70 36.99 16.15
C MET A 378 -10.14 37.54 17.51
N LEU A 379 -9.66 36.97 18.62
CA LEU A 379 -10.06 37.35 19.98
C LEU A 379 -8.88 37.39 20.97
N SER A 380 -7.80 38.12 20.63
CA SER A 380 -6.90 38.69 21.65
C SER A 380 -5.87 39.63 21.02
N ASP A 381 -6.13 40.94 21.08
CA ASP A 381 -5.03 41.91 21.22
C ASP A 381 -4.59 41.84 22.68
N ASP A 382 -3.48 41.15 22.96
CA ASP A 382 -2.53 41.51 24.02
C ASP A 382 -1.28 40.60 23.93
N ASP A 383 -0.12 41.24 23.87
CA ASP A 383 1.23 40.66 23.76
C ASP A 383 1.56 39.66 24.88
N VAL A 384 1.80 38.38 24.55
CA VAL A 384 2.87 37.57 25.17
C VAL A 384 3.42 36.58 24.13
N MET A 385 4.67 36.80 23.72
CA MET A 385 5.46 35.85 22.93
C MET A 385 5.71 34.58 23.74
N SER A 386 4.98 33.50 23.44
CA SER A 386 5.33 32.14 23.83
C SER A 386 5.88 31.41 22.61
N ASP A 387 7.21 31.35 22.51
CA ASP A 387 7.93 30.44 21.62
C ASP A 387 7.66 28.99 22.07
N ASP A 388 6.56 28.42 21.60
CA ASP A 388 6.43 26.98 21.41
C ASP A 388 5.53 26.78 20.18
N ASP A 389 6.15 26.84 19.00
CA ASP A 389 5.54 26.55 17.69
C ASP A 389 5.00 25.11 17.70
N PHE A 390 3.80 24.91 18.26
CA PHE A 390 2.94 23.78 17.91
C PHE A 390 2.56 23.97 16.45
N MET A 391 3.39 23.44 15.55
CA MET A 391 3.16 23.39 14.11
C MET A 391 1.77 22.81 13.83
N SER A 392 0.76 23.68 13.70
CA SER A 392 -0.58 23.29 13.30
C SER A 392 -0.49 22.73 11.89
N MET A 393 -0.63 21.41 11.79
CA MET A 393 -0.38 20.63 10.60
C MET A 393 -1.54 20.86 9.62
N THR A 394 -1.38 21.83 8.71
CA THR A 394 -2.42 22.18 7.74
C THR A 394 -2.32 21.31 6.50
N LEU A 395 -3.45 20.71 6.08
CA LEU A 395 -3.53 19.90 4.86
C LEU A 395 -3.21 20.78 3.64
N ASN A 396 -2.47 20.24 2.68
CA ASN A 396 -2.18 20.94 1.43
C ASN A 396 -3.49 21.37 0.72
N LYS A 397 -3.58 22.65 0.33
CA LYS A 397 -4.79 23.23 -0.27
C LYS A 397 -5.24 22.55 -1.56
N ASP A 398 -4.31 22.10 -2.39
CA ASP A 398 -4.64 21.42 -3.65
C ASP A 398 -5.22 20.03 -3.38
N LEU A 399 -4.72 19.34 -2.35
CA LEU A 399 -5.26 18.05 -1.93
C LEU A 399 -6.65 18.21 -1.30
N GLU A 400 -6.83 19.23 -0.46
CA GLU A 400 -8.14 19.55 0.12
C GLU A 400 -9.17 19.87 -0.98
N GLN A 401 -8.84 20.79 -1.90
CA GLN A 401 -9.71 21.12 -3.03
C GLN A 401 -9.98 19.91 -3.91
N HIS A 402 -8.99 19.04 -4.12
CA HIS A 402 -9.17 17.81 -4.87
C HIS A 402 -10.20 16.88 -4.20
N ILE A 403 -10.07 16.60 -2.90
CA ILE A 403 -11.02 15.76 -2.14
C ILE A 403 -12.43 16.37 -2.22
N LEU A 404 -12.55 17.68 -1.99
CA LEU A 404 -13.82 18.43 -2.07
C LEU A 404 -14.46 18.32 -3.47
N SER A 405 -13.67 18.47 -4.53
CA SER A 405 -14.19 18.46 -5.90
C SER A 405 -14.73 17.09 -6.34
N VAL A 406 -14.20 16.00 -5.75
CA VAL A 406 -14.56 14.64 -6.12
C VAL A 406 -15.81 14.17 -5.37
N ILE A 407 -16.01 14.60 -4.12
CA ILE A 407 -17.26 14.35 -3.36
C ILE A 407 -18.32 15.34 -3.85
N ASN A 408 -18.77 15.12 -5.08
CA ASN A 408 -19.80 15.92 -5.71
C ASN A 408 -21.17 15.22 -5.64
N SER A 409 -22.19 15.93 -6.11
CA SER A 409 -23.57 15.44 -6.15
C SER A 409 -23.72 14.07 -6.83
N ARG A 410 -22.95 13.85 -7.90
CA ARG A 410 -22.97 12.60 -8.67
C ARG A 410 -22.41 11.43 -7.87
N PHE A 411 -21.29 11.62 -7.18
CA PHE A 411 -20.69 10.59 -6.34
C PHE A 411 -21.64 10.17 -5.22
N LEU A 412 -22.20 11.14 -4.49
CA LEU A 412 -23.15 10.87 -3.41
C LEU A 412 -24.38 10.11 -3.91
N LEU A 413 -24.96 10.55 -5.03
CA LEU A 413 -26.09 9.85 -5.64
C LEU A 413 -25.75 8.40 -6.01
N GLN A 414 -24.60 8.17 -6.62
CA GLN A 414 -24.15 6.84 -7.01
C GLN A 414 -23.91 5.92 -5.80
N LEU A 415 -23.28 6.44 -4.75
CA LEU A 415 -23.03 5.67 -3.52
C LEU A 415 -24.34 5.27 -2.83
N ILE A 416 -25.24 6.23 -2.63
CA ILE A 416 -26.54 6.00 -1.97
C ILE A 416 -27.40 5.03 -2.80
N ASN A 417 -27.41 5.15 -4.12
CA ASN A 417 -28.10 4.22 -4.99
C ASN A 417 -27.48 2.82 -4.97
N ALA A 418 -26.15 2.69 -4.86
CA ALA A 418 -25.48 1.39 -4.76
C ALA A 418 -25.79 0.69 -3.42
N LEU A 419 -25.87 1.46 -2.32
CA LEU A 419 -26.19 0.93 -0.99
C LEU A 419 -27.66 0.54 -0.84
N PHE A 420 -28.60 1.36 -1.32
CA PHE A 420 -30.04 1.12 -1.10
C PHE A 420 -30.77 0.52 -2.31
N GLY A 421 -30.19 0.56 -3.51
CA GLY A 421 -30.77 -0.03 -4.72
C GLY A 421 -31.09 -1.52 -4.59
N PRO A 422 -30.17 -2.37 -4.08
CA PRO A 422 -30.42 -3.79 -3.90
C PRO A 422 -31.57 -4.12 -2.94
N LEU A 423 -31.91 -3.21 -2.01
CA LEU A 423 -33.02 -3.38 -1.07
C LEU A 423 -34.39 -3.18 -1.73
N ARG A 424 -34.44 -2.68 -2.97
CA ARG A 424 -35.68 -2.46 -3.74
C ARG A 424 -36.11 -3.71 -4.51
N VAL A 425 -35.20 -4.64 -4.81
CA VAL A 425 -35.48 -5.84 -5.61
C VAL A 425 -35.93 -6.97 -4.69
N GLY A 426 -37.24 -7.20 -4.62
CA GLY A 426 -37.84 -8.27 -3.81
C GLY A 426 -37.50 -9.66 -4.34
N GLY A 427 -36.48 -10.30 -3.77
CA GLY A 427 -36.08 -11.66 -4.13
C GLY A 427 -35.23 -12.41 -3.10
N LEU A 428 -35.09 -11.89 -1.87
CA LEU A 428 -34.26 -12.46 -0.81
C LEU A 428 -35.12 -12.97 0.35
N ASN A 429 -34.66 -14.01 1.04
CA ASN A 429 -35.26 -14.46 2.30
C ASN A 429 -35.25 -13.33 3.35
N HIS A 430 -36.27 -13.29 4.23
CA HIS A 430 -36.47 -12.20 5.20
C HIS A 430 -35.23 -11.87 6.04
N GLU A 431 -34.55 -12.87 6.62
CA GLU A 431 -33.36 -12.63 7.47
C GLU A 431 -32.16 -12.04 6.70
N GLN A 432 -31.95 -12.46 5.46
CA GLN A 432 -30.84 -11.97 4.64
C GLN A 432 -31.10 -10.54 4.14
N SER A 433 -32.37 -10.23 3.88
CA SER A 433 -32.83 -8.87 3.54
C SER A 433 -32.60 -7.92 4.72
N ASP A 434 -32.94 -8.33 5.95
CA ASP A 434 -32.76 -7.51 7.14
C ASP A 434 -31.28 -7.27 7.46
N ARG A 435 -30.43 -8.30 7.36
CA ARG A 435 -28.97 -8.13 7.57
C ARG A 435 -28.35 -7.16 6.56
N ARG A 436 -28.74 -7.26 5.27
CA ARG A 436 -28.27 -6.34 4.23
C ARG A 436 -28.78 -4.92 4.47
N ARG A 437 -30.03 -4.76 4.90
CA ARG A 437 -30.61 -3.44 5.25
C ARG A 437 -29.82 -2.77 6.38
N VAL A 438 -29.54 -3.50 7.45
CA VAL A 438 -28.75 -2.99 8.59
C VAL A 438 -27.35 -2.56 8.14
N ALA A 439 -26.63 -3.41 7.39
CA ALA A 439 -25.28 -3.09 6.92
C ALA A 439 -25.25 -1.89 5.96
N ALA A 440 -26.25 -1.75 5.09
CA ALA A 440 -26.35 -0.60 4.17
C ALA A 440 -26.60 0.70 4.92
N VAL A 441 -27.53 0.70 5.89
CA VAL A 441 -27.83 1.88 6.71
C VAL A 441 -26.63 2.24 7.58
N ASP A 442 -25.98 1.26 8.19
CA ASP A 442 -24.76 1.47 8.98
C ASP A 442 -23.67 2.17 8.16
N ALA A 443 -23.32 1.59 7.02
CA ALA A 443 -22.27 2.10 6.15
C ALA A 443 -22.61 3.49 5.58
N ALA A 444 -23.85 3.69 5.13
CA ALA A 444 -24.31 4.98 4.62
C ALA A 444 -24.29 6.06 5.71
N CYS A 445 -24.85 5.78 6.88
CA CYS A 445 -24.94 6.76 7.94
C CYS A 445 -23.57 7.09 8.54
N ALA A 446 -22.70 6.09 8.72
CA ALA A 446 -21.34 6.32 9.21
C ALA A 446 -20.57 7.26 8.27
N PHE A 447 -20.60 6.99 6.96
CA PHE A 447 -19.96 7.84 5.97
C PHE A 447 -20.56 9.24 5.94
N LEU A 448 -21.90 9.35 5.88
CA LEU A 448 -22.58 10.64 5.76
C LEU A 448 -22.40 11.51 7.01
N HIS A 449 -22.44 10.92 8.20
CA HIS A 449 -22.19 11.64 9.46
C HIS A 449 -20.83 12.34 9.41
N VAL A 450 -19.77 11.60 9.09
CA VAL A 450 -18.41 12.16 8.99
C VAL A 450 -18.31 13.15 7.83
N ALA A 451 -18.92 12.86 6.67
CA ALA A 451 -18.86 13.74 5.51
C ALA A 451 -19.55 15.10 5.77
N VAL A 452 -20.71 15.11 6.40
CA VAL A 452 -21.46 16.33 6.77
C VAL A 452 -20.65 17.20 7.73
N ASP A 453 -19.91 16.58 8.66
CA ASP A 453 -19.03 17.31 9.59
C ASP A 453 -17.73 17.80 8.94
N THR A 454 -17.31 17.21 7.81
CA THR A 454 -16.01 17.51 7.16
C THR A 454 -16.11 18.56 6.04
N PHE A 455 -17.29 18.69 5.42
CA PHE A 455 -17.49 19.36 4.14
C PHE A 455 -18.60 20.44 4.20
N PRO A 456 -18.66 21.36 3.22
CA PRO A 456 -19.67 22.42 3.20
C PRO A 456 -21.10 21.83 3.17
N LEU A 457 -21.88 22.15 4.21
CA LEU A 457 -23.19 21.58 4.48
C LEU A 457 -24.18 21.78 3.32
N ASP A 458 -24.22 22.98 2.74
CA ASP A 458 -25.28 23.35 1.80
C ASP A 458 -25.27 22.49 0.52
N GLN A 459 -24.09 22.14 -0.01
CA GLN A 459 -24.01 21.35 -1.24
C GLN A 459 -24.35 19.87 -1.03
N ILE A 460 -23.99 19.32 0.13
CA ILE A 460 -24.28 17.92 0.47
C ILE A 460 -25.76 17.77 0.80
N LEU A 461 -26.30 18.64 1.65
CA LEU A 461 -27.68 18.53 2.12
C LEU A 461 -28.71 18.64 0.98
N ILE A 462 -28.50 19.53 0.00
CA ILE A 462 -29.40 19.63 -1.18
C ILE A 462 -29.47 18.32 -1.94
N VAL A 463 -28.32 17.67 -2.16
CA VAL A 463 -28.25 16.40 -2.91
C VAL A 463 -28.91 15.27 -2.12
N LEU A 464 -28.65 15.18 -0.82
CA LEU A 464 -29.25 14.15 0.02
C LEU A 464 -30.77 14.34 0.14
N ALA A 465 -31.22 15.59 0.29
CA ALA A 465 -32.63 15.96 0.42
C ALA A 465 -33.45 15.68 -0.84
N TYR A 466 -32.96 16.11 -2.01
CA TYR A 466 -33.76 16.14 -3.25
C TYR A 466 -33.25 15.21 -4.35
N GLY A 467 -31.97 14.85 -4.31
CA GLY A 467 -31.36 13.94 -5.28
C GLY A 467 -31.52 12.47 -4.90
N THR A 468 -31.83 12.16 -3.64
CA THR A 468 -31.88 10.77 -3.14
C THR A 468 -33.15 10.50 -2.35
N GLU A 469 -33.49 9.22 -2.17
CA GLU A 469 -34.60 8.79 -1.29
C GLU A 469 -34.13 8.54 0.16
N LEU A 470 -33.02 9.13 0.58
CA LEU A 470 -32.37 8.84 1.86
C LEU A 470 -33.33 9.01 3.04
N VAL A 471 -34.06 10.12 3.11
CA VAL A 471 -35.01 10.42 4.21
C VAL A 471 -36.07 9.33 4.31
N THR A 472 -36.67 8.92 3.20
CA THR A 472 -37.69 7.87 3.16
C THR A 472 -37.15 6.52 3.57
N VAL A 473 -35.92 6.17 3.12
CA VAL A 473 -35.27 4.90 3.47
C VAL A 473 -34.91 4.85 4.94
N LEU A 474 -34.28 5.91 5.48
CA LEU A 474 -33.91 6.01 6.89
C LEU A 474 -35.15 5.99 7.78
N TRP A 475 -36.21 6.70 7.39
CA TRP A 475 -37.47 6.67 8.14
C TRP A 475 -38.08 5.26 8.21
N LYS A 476 -38.18 4.57 7.07
CA LYS A 476 -38.67 3.18 7.03
C LYS A 476 -37.83 2.26 7.93
N PHE A 477 -36.52 2.47 7.97
CA PHE A 477 -35.63 1.72 8.85
C PHE A 477 -35.87 2.04 10.34
N ILE A 478 -35.92 3.31 10.72
CA ILE A 478 -36.19 3.78 12.09
C ILE A 478 -37.52 3.22 12.59
N LYS A 479 -38.57 3.33 11.76
CA LYS A 479 -39.90 2.79 12.06
C LYS A 479 -39.86 1.27 12.25
N TRP A 480 -39.20 0.54 11.35
CA TRP A 480 -39.02 -0.91 11.46
C TRP A 480 -38.27 -1.32 12.73
N CYS A 481 -37.19 -0.62 13.11
CA CYS A 481 -36.44 -0.89 14.34
C CYS A 481 -37.31 -0.69 15.58
N HIS A 482 -38.09 0.40 15.61
CA HIS A 482 -38.99 0.71 16.71
C HIS A 482 -40.13 -0.30 16.84
N GLU A 483 -40.82 -0.64 15.74
CA GLU A 483 -41.92 -1.61 15.74
C GLU A 483 -41.49 -3.02 16.17
N ASN A 484 -40.22 -3.37 15.99
CA ASN A 484 -39.68 -4.69 16.33
C ASN A 484 -38.88 -4.72 17.64
N ASP A 485 -38.76 -3.60 18.37
CA ASP A 485 -37.87 -3.43 19.53
C ASP A 485 -36.44 -3.94 19.28
N LYS A 486 -35.95 -3.75 18.05
CA LYS A 486 -34.65 -4.25 17.58
C LYS A 486 -33.83 -3.09 17.03
N TRP A 487 -33.00 -2.51 17.90
CA TRP A 487 -31.99 -1.55 17.49
C TRP A 487 -30.65 -2.29 17.31
N PRO A 488 -30.16 -2.43 16.07
CA PRO A 488 -28.84 -3.00 15.86
C PRO A 488 -27.78 -2.07 16.47
N VAL A 489 -26.70 -2.66 16.96
CA VAL A 489 -25.51 -1.88 17.31
C VAL A 489 -24.90 -1.39 16.00
N LEU A 490 -24.98 -0.08 15.77
CA LEU A 490 -24.48 0.57 14.56
C LEU A 490 -23.13 1.23 14.86
N SER A 491 -22.18 1.01 13.96
CA SER A 491 -20.80 1.49 13.95
C SER A 491 -19.94 1.13 15.17
N GLU A 492 -19.18 0.02 15.05
CA GLU A 492 -17.93 -0.21 15.81
C GLU A 492 -16.73 0.57 15.21
N LEU A 493 -16.99 1.39 14.18
CA LEU A 493 -15.98 1.96 13.27
C LEU A 493 -15.74 3.45 13.52
N SER A 494 -16.74 4.17 14.01
CA SER A 494 -16.61 5.59 14.30
C SER A 494 -16.04 5.80 15.70
N GLN A 495 -14.89 6.49 15.80
CA GLN A 495 -14.33 6.84 17.11
C GLN A 495 -15.22 7.83 17.89
N TYR A 496 -16.11 8.54 17.20
CA TYR A 496 -17.02 9.53 17.78
C TYR A 496 -18.27 8.92 18.42
N LEU A 497 -18.66 7.71 18.01
CA LEU A 497 -19.72 6.93 18.63
C LEU A 497 -19.07 5.85 19.48
N GLY A 498 -18.87 6.13 20.77
CA GLY A 498 -18.37 5.12 21.70
C GLY A 498 -19.21 3.84 21.62
N GLY A 499 -18.60 2.67 21.88
CA GLY A 499 -19.25 1.36 21.72
C GLY A 499 -20.53 1.10 22.55
N GLU A 500 -20.96 2.08 23.36
CA GLU A 500 -22.22 2.09 24.11
C GLU A 500 -23.29 3.02 23.48
N ALA A 501 -23.02 3.60 22.32
CA ALA A 501 -23.95 4.51 21.65
C ALA A 501 -25.23 3.75 21.25
N PRO A 502 -26.42 4.32 21.52
CA PRO A 502 -27.67 3.66 21.20
C PRO A 502 -27.84 3.51 19.68
N GLY A 503 -28.33 2.35 19.24
CA GLY A 503 -28.46 2.00 17.81
C GLY A 503 -29.38 2.90 16.97
N TRP A 504 -30.13 3.80 17.60
CA TRP A 504 -30.93 4.83 16.92
C TRP A 504 -30.16 6.11 16.62
N LEU A 505 -29.02 6.36 17.29
CA LEU A 505 -28.33 7.66 17.28
C LEU A 505 -27.76 7.98 15.90
N LEU A 506 -27.01 7.06 15.31
CA LEU A 506 -26.34 7.29 14.03
C LEU A 506 -27.33 7.54 12.86
N PRO A 507 -28.41 6.75 12.68
CA PRO A 507 -29.44 7.05 11.70
C PRO A 507 -30.10 8.41 11.93
N LEU A 508 -30.39 8.79 13.18
CA LEU A 508 -31.00 10.08 13.50
C LEU A 508 -30.05 11.25 13.28
N ALA A 509 -28.76 11.09 13.57
CA ALA A 509 -27.75 12.11 13.35
C ALA A 509 -27.61 12.48 11.85
N VAL A 510 -27.92 11.56 10.94
CA VAL A 510 -27.98 11.83 9.49
C VAL A 510 -29.38 12.26 9.05
N PHE A 511 -30.43 11.61 9.56
CA PHE A 511 -31.81 11.92 9.20
C PHE A 511 -32.21 13.36 9.56
N CYS A 512 -31.93 13.80 10.79
CA CYS A 512 -32.40 15.08 11.30
C CYS A 512 -31.86 16.29 10.51
N PRO A 513 -30.55 16.40 10.20
CA PRO A 513 -30.03 17.51 9.39
C PRO A 513 -30.63 17.57 7.99
N VAL A 514 -30.75 16.42 7.31
CA VAL A 514 -31.31 16.35 5.95
C VAL A 514 -32.80 16.68 5.97
N PHE A 515 -33.56 16.12 6.90
CA PHE A 515 -34.98 16.38 7.05
C PHE A 515 -35.26 17.85 7.41
N LYS A 516 -34.47 18.43 8.34
CA LYS A 516 -34.53 19.86 8.66
C LYS A 516 -34.28 20.71 7.42
N HIS A 517 -33.28 20.37 6.61
CA HIS A 517 -32.99 21.10 5.38
C HIS A 517 -34.14 21.03 4.38
N MET A 518 -34.79 19.88 4.23
CA MET A 518 -36.00 19.75 3.41
C MET A 518 -37.13 20.65 3.91
N LEU A 519 -37.43 20.61 5.21
CA LEU A 519 -38.50 21.43 5.80
C LEU A 519 -38.28 22.94 5.65
N MET A 520 -37.04 23.39 5.60
CA MET A 520 -36.72 24.81 5.39
C MET A 520 -37.05 25.30 3.97
N LEU A 521 -37.18 24.38 3.01
CA LEU A 521 -37.32 24.67 1.59
C LEU A 521 -38.65 24.18 1.01
N THR A 522 -39.32 23.22 1.65
CA THR A 522 -40.65 22.73 1.29
C THR A 522 -41.72 23.77 1.61
N ASP A 523 -42.66 23.98 0.69
CA ASP A 523 -43.79 24.89 0.91
C ASP A 523 -44.95 24.21 1.66
N ASN A 524 -45.93 25.02 2.08
CA ASN A 524 -47.07 24.53 2.84
C ASN A 524 -47.95 23.56 2.04
N GLU A 525 -48.01 23.69 0.72
CA GLU A 525 -48.84 22.83 -0.14
C GLU A 525 -48.22 21.43 -0.25
N GLU A 526 -46.91 21.35 -0.52
CA GLU A 526 -46.16 20.10 -0.53
C GLU A 526 -46.15 19.41 0.84
N PHE A 527 -46.07 20.19 1.93
CA PHE A 527 -46.03 19.63 3.27
C PHE A 527 -47.39 19.11 3.75
N TYR A 528 -48.45 19.92 3.67
CA TYR A 528 -49.76 19.57 4.21
C TYR A 528 -50.63 18.76 3.24
N GLU A 529 -50.56 19.05 1.94
CA GLU A 529 -51.43 18.42 0.95
C GLU A 529 -50.77 17.22 0.26
N GLN A 530 -49.48 17.34 -0.09
CA GLN A 530 -48.74 16.24 -0.74
C GLN A 530 -48.05 15.30 0.26
N GLY A 531 -47.99 15.64 1.55
CA GLY A 531 -47.39 14.81 2.59
C GLY A 531 -45.89 14.55 2.38
N LYS A 532 -45.15 15.53 1.83
CA LYS A 532 -43.69 15.45 1.64
C LYS A 532 -42.97 16.28 2.71
N PRO A 533 -41.79 15.85 3.20
CA PRO A 533 -41.04 14.66 2.79
C PRO A 533 -41.62 13.34 3.34
N LEU A 534 -42.40 13.42 4.42
CA LEU A 534 -43.04 12.28 5.09
C LEU A 534 -44.51 12.58 5.37
N PRO A 535 -45.40 11.55 5.34
CA PRO A 535 -46.80 11.72 5.71
C PRO A 535 -46.98 12.24 7.15
N LEU A 536 -48.04 13.01 7.39
CA LEU A 536 -48.34 13.55 8.72
C LEU A 536 -48.49 12.47 9.81
N GLU A 537 -48.98 11.28 9.45
CA GLU A 537 -49.08 10.13 10.36
C GLU A 537 -47.71 9.63 10.81
N ASP A 538 -46.76 9.57 9.87
CA ASP A 538 -45.39 9.16 10.12
C ASP A 538 -44.64 10.22 10.94
N ILE A 539 -44.93 11.51 10.75
CA ILE A 539 -44.38 12.59 11.59
C ILE A 539 -44.85 12.44 13.05
N ARG A 540 -46.12 12.06 13.28
CA ARG A 540 -46.61 11.77 14.64
C ARG A 540 -45.84 10.60 15.26
N CYS A 541 -45.60 9.54 14.49
CA CYS A 541 -44.81 8.40 14.93
C CYS A 541 -43.37 8.82 15.28
N LEU A 542 -42.73 9.64 14.45
CA LEU A 542 -41.39 10.18 14.71
C LEU A 542 -41.33 10.95 16.03
N ILE A 543 -42.31 11.80 16.31
CA ILE A 543 -42.38 12.56 17.57
C ILE A 543 -42.52 11.63 18.78
N VAL A 544 -43.27 10.54 18.65
CA VAL A 544 -43.40 9.53 19.72
C VAL A 544 -42.06 8.84 19.96
N ILE A 545 -41.37 8.42 18.89
CA ILE A 545 -40.06 7.77 18.97
C ILE A 545 -39.01 8.68 19.62
N LEU A 546 -38.98 9.98 19.25
CA LEU A 546 -38.02 10.95 19.80
C LEU A 546 -38.30 11.37 21.26
N ARG A 547 -39.50 11.10 21.78
CA ARG A 547 -39.89 11.43 23.17
C ARG A 547 -39.62 10.30 24.16
N GLN A 548 -39.52 9.07 23.67
CA GLN A 548 -39.16 7.88 24.43
C GLN A 548 -37.65 7.80 24.55
#